data_AF-A0A5E4SR77-F1
#
_entry.id   AF-A0A5E4SR77-F1
#
_cell.length_a   1.000
_cell.length_b   1.000
_cell.length_c   1.000
_cell.angle_alpha   90.00
_cell.angle_beta   90.00
_cell.angle_gamma   90.00
#
_symmetry.space_group_name_H-M   'P 1'
#
loop_
_entity.id
_entity.type
_entity.pdbx_description
1 polymer ?
#
loop_
_entity_poly.entity_id
_entity_poly.type
_entity_poly.pdbx_seq_one_letter_code
_entity_poly.pdbx_strand_id
1 'polypeptide(L)' 'MLSLTKQAIAAALALIAKGDEAPSDAVIDALLARELVRRVGQRLEVTPYGKSYCRSMHTPAWH' A
#
# COMPACT_ATOMS: atom_id res chain seq x y z
N MET A 1 -6.43 -5.83 13.08
CA MET A 1 -5.33 -5.52 12.14
C MET A 1 -4.91 -6.81 11.46
N LEU A 2 -5.18 -6.95 10.17
CA LEU A 2 -4.78 -8.13 9.40
C LEU A 2 -3.27 -8.07 9.18
N SER A 3 -2.49 -8.84 9.94
CA SER A 3 -1.07 -9.02 9.64
C SER A 3 -0.95 -9.91 8.41
N LEU A 4 -0.95 -9.30 7.23
CA LEU A 4 -0.71 -10.02 5.99
C LEU A 4 0.67 -10.67 6.02
N THR A 5 0.70 -11.99 5.82
CA THR A 5 1.95 -12.73 5.80
C THR A 5 2.70 -12.44 4.49
N LYS A 6 4.03 -12.60 4.52
CA LYS A 6 4.87 -12.46 3.31
C LYS A 6 4.38 -13.36 2.16
N GLN A 7 3.82 -14.52 2.48
CA GLN A 7 3.27 -15.46 1.51
C GLN A 7 2.01 -14.91 0.81
N ALA A 8 1.11 -14.25 1.54
CA ALA A 8 -0.07 -13.64 0.96
C ALA A 8 0.29 -12.50 0.00
N ILE A 9 1.31 -11.70 0.34
CA ILE A 9 1.83 -10.65 -0.53
C ILE A 9 2.46 -11.24 -1.80
N ALA A 10 3.27 -12.29 -1.67
CA ALA A 10 3.89 -12.95 -2.82
C ALA A 10 2.87 -13.61 -3.76
N ALA A 11 1.84 -14.25 -3.22
CA ALA A 11 0.76 -14.85 -4.01
C ALA A 11 -0.02 -13.78 -4.80
N ALA A 12 -0.34 -12.65 -4.17
CA ALA A 12 -0.99 -11.53 -4.83
C ALA A 12 -0.14 -10.93 -5.96
N LEU A 13 1.17 -10.73 -5.74
CA LEU A 13 2.07 -10.26 -6.79
C LEU A 13 2.12 -11.24 -7.98
N ALA A 14 2.05 -12.55 -7.72
CA ALA A 14 2.00 -13.55 -8.77
C ALA A 14 0.67 -13.50 -9.56
N LEU A 15 -0.47 -13.24 -8.91
CA LEU A 15 -1.76 -13.04 -9.57
C LEU A 15 -1.75 -11.81 -10.48
N ILE A 16 -1.21 -10.68 -9.99
CA ILE A 16 -1.05 -9.45 -10.78
C ILE A 16 -0.16 -9.69 -11.99
N ALA A 17 0.99 -10.37 -11.81
CA ALA A 17 1.94 -10.65 -12.89
C ALA A 17 1.35 -11.57 -13.98
N LYS A 18 0.39 -12.43 -13.62
CA LYS A 18 -0.34 -13.28 -14.57
C LYS A 18 -1.52 -12.56 -15.25
N GLY A 19 -2.00 -11.47 -14.67
CA GLY A 19 -3.18 -10.74 -15.16
C GLY A 19 -4.50 -11.48 -14.93
N ASP A 20 -4.52 -12.47 -14.03
CA ASP A 20 -5.68 -13.35 -13.82
C ASP A 20 -6.77 -12.67 -12.99
N GLU A 21 -6.42 -12.23 -11.78
CA GLU A 21 -7.39 -11.77 -10.79
C GLU A 21 -6.84 -10.61 -9.96
N ALA A 22 -7.72 -9.65 -9.66
CA ALA A 22 -7.38 -8.54 -8.78
C ALA A 22 -7.16 -9.07 -7.35
N PRO A 23 -6.04 -8.72 -6.69
CA PRO A 23 -5.81 -9.09 -5.30
C PRO A 23 -6.82 -8.40 -4.38
N SER A 24 -7.06 -8.97 -3.20
CA SER A 24 -7.99 -8.37 -2.24
C SER A 24 -7.53 -6.99 -1.77
N ASP A 25 -8.48 -6.13 -1.40
CA ASP A 25 -8.23 -4.76 -0.94
C ASP A 25 -7.19 -4.69 0.19
N ALA A 26 -7.25 -5.64 1.14
CA ALA A 26 -6.28 -5.72 2.22
C ALA A 26 -4.83 -5.88 1.72
N VAL A 27 -4.61 -6.63 0.64
CA VAL A 27 -3.28 -6.81 0.05
C VAL A 27 -2.85 -5.57 -0.73
N ILE A 28 -3.78 -4.94 -1.45
CA ILE A 28 -3.53 -3.66 -2.13
C ILE A 28 -3.12 -2.61 -1.11
N ASP A 29 -3.87 -2.47 -0.01
CA ASP A 29 -3.59 -1.53 1.08
C ASP A 29 -2.25 -1.82 1.75
N ALA A 30 -1.88 -3.08 1.95
CA ALA A 30 -0.60 -3.45 2.54
C ALA A 30 0.59 -3.14 1.61
N LEU A 31 0.43 -3.37 0.30
CA LEU A 31 1.43 -3.01 -0.72
C LEU A 31 1.58 -1.50 -0.82
N LEU A 32 0.46 -0.75 -0.81
CA LEU A 32 0.47 0.71 -0.76
C LEU A 32 1.16 1.20 0.51
N ALA A 33 0.78 0.72 1.70
CA ALA A 33 1.38 1.12 2.96
C ALA A 33 2.90 0.94 2.98
N ARG A 34 3.43 -0.11 2.32
CA ARG A 34 4.87 -0.34 2.16
C ARG A 34 5.58 0.74 1.33
N GLU A 35 4.93 1.28 0.31
CA GLU A 35 5.46 2.37 -0.52
C GLU A 35 5.30 3.73 0.16
N LEU A 36 4.21 3.92 0.89
CA LEU A 36 3.86 5.19 1.53
C LEU A 36 4.60 5.42 2.86
N VAL A 37 5.01 4.36 3.54
CA VAL A 37 5.62 4.42 4.88
C VAL A 37 6.92 3.63 4.92
N ARG A 38 7.98 4.26 5.44
CA ARG A 38 9.26 3.61 5.72
C ARG A 38 9.53 3.56 7.23
N ARG A 39 10.30 2.58 7.68
CA ARG A 39 10.79 2.53 9.05
C ARG A 39 12.16 3.21 9.16
N VAL A 40 12.28 4.17 10.07
CA VAL A 40 13.54 4.86 10.41
C VAL A 40 13.83 4.62 11.89
N GLY A 41 14.71 3.65 12.17
CA GLY A 41 14.95 3.16 13.52
C GLY A 41 13.68 2.54 14.14
N GLN A 42 13.23 3.11 15.26
CA GLN A 42 12.02 2.70 15.97
C GLN A 42 10.75 3.45 15.49
N ARG A 43 10.87 4.40 14.56
CA ARG A 43 9.76 5.24 14.10
C ARG A 43 9.32 4.87 12.69
N LEU A 44 8.04 5.11 12.40
CA LEU A 44 7.51 5.07 11.05
C LEU A 44 7.46 6.50 10.51
N GLU A 45 7.93 6.68 9.29
CA GLU A 45 7.91 7.96 8.58
C GLU A 45 7.20 7.80 7.24
N VAL A 46 6.41 8.81 6.87
CA VAL A 46 5.78 8.89 5.55
C VAL A 46 6.83 9.24 4.50
N THR A 47 6.92 8.45 3.44
CA THR A 47 7.82 8.68 2.30
C THR A 47 7.38 9.93 1.51
N PRO A 48 8.22 10.50 0.63
CA PRO A 48 7.80 11.59 -0.26
C PRO A 48 6.55 11.21 -1.10
N TYR A 49 6.49 9.96 -1.58
CA TYR A 49 5.31 9.40 -2.24
C TYR A 49 4.11 9.33 -1.30
N GLY A 50 4.30 8.86 -0.07
CA GLY A 50 3.30 8.90 0.98
C GLY A 50 2.73 10.29 1.23
N LYS A 51 3.59 11.31 1.29
CA LYS A 51 3.17 12.70 1.49
C LYS A 51 2.35 13.21 0.30
N SER A 52 2.74 12.86 -0.92
CA SER A 52 1.97 13.19 -2.14
C SER A 52 0.60 12.52 -2.13
N TYR A 53 0.56 11.22 -1.81
CA TYR A 53 -0.68 10.43 -1.73
C TYR A 53 -1.65 10.98 -0.67
N CYS A 54 -1.14 11.33 0.51
CA CYS A 54 -1.96 11.96 1.54
C CYS A 54 -2.55 13.30 1.05
N ARG A 55 -1.76 14.11 0.33
CA ARG A 55 -2.23 15.37 -0.25
C ARG A 55 -3.29 15.15 -1.33
N SER A 56 -3.14 14.12 -2.18
CA SER A 56 -4.13 13.80 -3.21
C SER A 56 -5.43 13.23 -2.63
N MET A 57 -5.37 12.48 -1.52
CA MET A 57 -6.59 12.10 -0.78
C MET A 57 -7.29 13.28 -0.14
N HIS A 58 -6.54 14.33 0.20
CA HIS A 58 -7.07 15.57 0.81
C HIS A 58 -7.35 16.66 -0.23
N THR A 59 -7.32 16.36 -1.53
CA THR A 59 -7.68 17.35 -2.55
C THR A 59 -9.12 17.78 -2.26
N PRO A 60 -9.39 19.07 -2.01
CA PRO A 60 -10.77 19.53 -1.84
C PRO A 60 -11.51 19.18 -3.13
N ALA A 61 -12.54 18.33 -3.00
CA ALA A 61 -13.53 18.17 -4.05
C ALA A 61 -14.17 19.54 -4.23
N TRP A 62 -13.81 20.24 -5.30
CA TRP A 62 -14.59 21.38 -5.76
C TRP A 62 -15.90 20.80 -6.29
N HIS A 63 -16.87 20.66 -5.38
CA HIS A 63 -18.27 20.41 -5.69
C HIS A 63 -18.88 21.65 -6.35
#